data_AF-A0AA92V4T7-F1
#
_entry.id   AF-A0AA92V4T7-F1
#
_cell.length_a   1.000
_cell.length_b   1.000
_cell.length_c   1.000
_cell.angle_alpha   90.00
_cell.angle_beta   90.00
_cell.angle_gamma   90.00
#
_symmetry.space_group_name_H-M   'P 1'
#
loop_
_entity.id
_entity.type
_entity.pdbx_description
1 polymer ?
#
loop_
_entity_poly.entity_id
_entity_poly.type
_entity_poly.pdbx_seq_one_letter_code
_entity_poly.pdbx_strand_id
1 'polypeptide(L)'
;ARKRTMGIYMDTFCYGSDIELRKDNTTYQHIASFPVCPDMKVIPQIWRNGFDGAFHGIEPLTLLKAMLTDHRIETMMKQCRYGHVRYFIDHPRHLETCWNAYKIANRNHYLITDIGKWADYICMLVEMGKDIRSPHYICPDNLEAEHDRISEKIRAKKEKERTEEE
;
A
#
# COMPACT_ATOMS: atom_id res chain seq x y z
N ALA A 1 -20.98 17.38 4.28
CA ALA A 1 -21.83 16.75 3.25
C ALA A 1 -23.28 17.20 3.41
N ARG A 2 -23.98 17.43 2.29
CA ARG A 2 -25.44 17.67 2.29
C ARG A 2 -26.17 16.40 2.73
N LYS A 3 -27.38 16.55 3.27
CA LYS A 3 -28.23 15.40 3.61
C LYS A 3 -28.56 14.62 2.33
N ARG A 4 -28.47 13.29 2.37
CA ARG A 4 -28.92 12.45 1.26
C ARG A 4 -30.44 12.39 1.18
N THR A 5 -30.96 12.30 -0.04
CA THR A 5 -32.37 12.01 -0.28
C THR A 5 -32.63 10.52 -0.05
N MET A 6 -33.78 10.17 0.51
CA MET A 6 -34.19 8.77 0.61
C MET A 6 -34.48 8.24 -0.81
N GLY A 7 -33.68 7.29 -1.28
CA GLY A 7 -33.80 6.77 -2.64
C GLY A 7 -32.81 5.64 -2.95
N ILE A 8 -33.00 5.02 -4.12
CA ILE A 8 -32.19 3.89 -4.60
C ILE A 8 -30.79 4.37 -5.05
N TYR A 9 -30.70 5.60 -5.54
CA TYR A 9 -29.46 6.19 -6.04
C TYR A 9 -28.57 6.71 -4.90
N MET A 10 -27.28 6.38 -4.98
CA MET A 10 -26.29 6.71 -3.95
C MET A 10 -25.92 8.20 -3.94
N ASP A 11 -25.93 8.85 -5.10
CA ASP A 11 -25.46 10.22 -5.36
C ASP A 11 -26.53 11.32 -5.25
N THR A 12 -27.71 11.00 -4.71
CA THR A 12 -28.80 11.98 -4.58
C THR A 12 -28.72 12.78 -3.27
N PHE A 13 -28.53 14.09 -3.39
CA PHE A 13 -28.44 15.02 -2.25
C PHE A 13 -29.64 15.97 -2.18
N CYS A 14 -30.08 16.28 -0.97
CA CYS A 14 -31.05 17.32 -0.70
C CYS A 14 -30.36 18.70 -0.77
N TYR A 15 -30.52 19.39 -1.90
CA TYR A 15 -29.93 20.70 -2.14
C TYR A 15 -30.50 21.82 -1.24
N GLY A 16 -31.66 21.61 -0.61
CA GLY A 16 -32.21 22.52 0.39
C GLY A 16 -31.64 22.35 1.80
N SER A 17 -30.83 21.30 2.05
CA SER A 17 -30.18 21.10 3.35
C SER A 17 -28.84 21.80 3.43
N ASP A 18 -28.48 22.26 4.62
CA ASP A 18 -27.17 22.87 4.90
C ASP A 18 -26.00 21.90 4.68
N ILE A 19 -24.83 22.48 4.39
CA ILE A 19 -23.58 21.73 4.27
C ILE A 19 -22.98 21.59 5.68
N GLU A 20 -23.04 20.38 6.22
CA GLU A 20 -22.60 20.10 7.60
C GLU A 20 -21.55 19.00 7.63
N LEU A 21 -20.71 18.96 8.69
CA LEU A 21 -19.83 17.82 8.95
C LEU A 21 -20.69 16.62 9.37
N ARG A 22 -20.63 15.54 8.58
CA ARG A 22 -21.40 14.31 8.82
C ARG A 22 -20.44 13.15 9.05
N LYS A 23 -20.89 12.16 9.83
CA LYS A 23 -20.14 10.92 10.04
C LYS A 23 -19.95 10.20 8.70
N ASP A 24 -18.75 9.68 8.49
CA ASP A 24 -18.42 8.94 7.28
C ASP A 24 -19.27 7.68 7.13
N ASN A 25 -19.60 7.30 5.90
CA ASN A 25 -20.44 6.15 5.56
C ASN A 25 -19.99 5.55 4.22
N THR A 26 -20.28 4.27 4.01
CA THR A 26 -19.92 3.50 2.80
C THR A 26 -20.38 4.18 1.51
N THR A 27 -21.54 4.85 1.52
CA THR A 27 -22.00 5.63 0.36
C THR A 27 -21.09 6.82 0.06
N TYR A 28 -20.66 7.57 1.07
CA TYR A 28 -19.78 8.73 0.85
C TYR A 28 -18.41 8.30 0.33
N GLN A 29 -17.87 7.19 0.86
CA GLN A 29 -16.64 6.56 0.36
C GLN A 29 -16.80 6.11 -1.10
N HIS A 30 -17.95 5.52 -1.45
CA HIS A 30 -18.23 5.11 -2.82
C HIS A 30 -18.39 6.29 -3.78
N ILE A 31 -18.98 7.41 -3.35
CA ILE A 31 -19.07 8.62 -4.18
C ILE A 31 -17.69 9.26 -4.35
N ALA A 32 -16.85 9.24 -3.32
CA ALA A 32 -15.50 9.77 -3.35
C ALA A 32 -14.54 8.98 -4.26
N SER A 33 -14.88 7.73 -4.61
CA SER A 33 -14.08 6.94 -5.55
C SER A 33 -14.34 7.27 -7.02
N PHE A 34 -15.43 7.99 -7.33
CA PHE A 34 -15.66 8.49 -8.69
C PHE A 34 -14.67 9.62 -8.99
N PRO A 35 -14.13 9.69 -10.22
CA PRO A 35 -13.21 10.76 -10.60
C PRO A 35 -13.92 12.12 -10.50
N VAL A 36 -13.55 12.90 -9.49
CA VAL A 36 -14.16 14.21 -9.20
C VAL A 36 -13.43 15.31 -9.96
N CYS A 37 -14.21 16.11 -10.69
CA CYS A 37 -13.89 17.43 -11.27
C CYS A 37 -12.65 17.49 -12.18
N PRO A 38 -12.80 17.84 -13.48
CA PRO A 38 -11.67 18.02 -14.40
C PRO A 38 -10.60 18.99 -13.87
N ASP A 39 -11.03 19.98 -13.10
CA ASP A 39 -10.16 21.00 -12.51
C ASP A 39 -10.01 20.78 -10.99
N MET A 40 -8.89 20.19 -10.58
CA MET A 40 -8.54 20.01 -9.17
C MET A 40 -7.42 20.98 -8.77
N LYS A 41 -7.66 21.76 -7.72
CA LYS A 41 -6.61 22.54 -7.05
C LYS A 41 -6.10 21.78 -5.83
N VAL A 42 -4.82 21.45 -5.85
CA VAL A 42 -4.13 20.76 -4.75
C VAL A 42 -3.13 21.71 -4.11
N ILE A 43 -2.92 21.59 -2.80
CA ILE A 43 -1.94 22.39 -2.07
C ILE A 43 -0.51 22.14 -2.59
N PRO A 44 0.39 23.15 -2.59
CA PRO A 44 1.74 23.03 -3.12
C PRO A 44 2.58 21.90 -2.50
N GLN A 45 2.33 21.57 -1.23
CA GLN A 45 3.03 20.51 -0.51
C GLN A 45 2.84 19.14 -1.16
N ILE A 46 1.64 18.86 -1.67
CA ILE A 46 1.34 17.56 -2.28
C ILE A 46 2.01 17.44 -3.64
N TRP A 47 2.03 18.51 -4.44
CA TRP A 47 2.83 18.59 -5.66
C TRP A 47 4.31 18.36 -5.38
N ARG A 48 4.86 19.05 -4.38
CA ARG A 48 6.26 18.86 -3.94
C ARG A 48 6.55 17.41 -3.52
N ASN A 49 5.56 16.72 -2.95
CA ASN A 49 5.67 15.34 -2.48
C ASN A 49 5.49 14.31 -3.63
N GLY A 50 5.44 14.73 -4.90
CA GLY A 50 5.45 13.84 -6.06
C GLY A 50 4.07 13.47 -6.60
N PHE A 51 3.06 14.29 -6.32
CA PHE A 51 1.73 14.11 -6.93
C PHE A 51 1.77 14.54 -8.41
N ASP A 52 1.16 13.74 -9.27
CA ASP A 52 1.17 13.92 -10.73
C ASP A 52 -0.20 14.26 -11.33
N GLY A 53 -1.20 14.49 -10.47
CA GLY A 53 -2.58 14.76 -10.90
C GLY A 53 -3.48 13.51 -10.92
N ALA A 54 -2.91 12.31 -10.82
CA ALA A 54 -3.66 11.07 -10.82
C ALA A 54 -3.63 10.37 -9.44
N PHE A 55 -4.70 9.63 -9.14
CA PHE A 55 -4.83 8.89 -7.89
C PHE A 55 -4.42 7.41 -7.99
N HIS A 56 -4.07 6.93 -9.19
CA HIS A 56 -3.48 5.59 -9.42
C HIS A 56 -4.29 4.41 -8.83
N GLY A 57 -5.62 4.53 -8.84
CA GLY A 57 -6.51 3.51 -8.28
C GLY A 57 -6.54 3.45 -6.75
N ILE A 58 -6.04 4.48 -6.08
CA ILE A 58 -6.13 4.68 -4.62
C ILE A 58 -7.22 5.73 -4.36
N GLU A 59 -7.96 5.59 -3.26
CA GLU A 59 -8.93 6.60 -2.85
C GLU A 59 -8.24 7.96 -2.62
N PRO A 60 -8.77 9.08 -3.18
CA PRO A 60 -8.16 10.39 -3.08
C PRO A 60 -7.77 10.80 -1.65
N LEU A 61 -8.70 10.65 -0.70
CA LEU A 61 -8.45 11.04 0.69
C LEU A 61 -7.31 10.22 1.31
N THR A 62 -7.31 8.92 1.06
CA THR A 62 -6.31 7.98 1.57
C THR A 62 -4.93 8.28 1.01
N LEU A 63 -4.81 8.52 -0.30
CA LEU A 63 -3.53 8.87 -0.93
C LEU A 63 -2.99 10.21 -0.41
N LEU A 64 -3.82 11.27 -0.43
CA LEU A 64 -3.38 12.60 -0.03
C LEU A 64 -2.96 12.63 1.45
N LYS A 65 -3.70 11.92 2.31
CA LYS A 65 -3.32 11.77 3.73
C LYS A 65 -2.00 11.02 3.88
N ALA A 66 -1.82 9.91 3.16
CA ALA A 66 -0.59 9.12 3.22
C ALA A 66 0.63 9.93 2.76
N MET A 67 0.51 10.70 1.67
CA MET A 67 1.56 11.58 1.16
C MET A 67 1.95 12.70 2.11
N LEU A 68 1.03 13.18 2.94
CA LEU A 68 1.30 14.21 3.95
C LEU A 68 1.84 13.64 5.27
N THR A 69 1.55 12.38 5.55
CA THR A 69 1.88 11.75 6.84
C THR A 69 3.23 11.02 6.79
N ASP A 70 3.55 10.35 5.69
CA ASP A 70 4.69 9.44 5.62
C ASP A 70 5.66 9.76 4.47
N HIS A 71 6.90 10.11 4.83
CA HIS A 71 8.00 10.38 3.89
C HIS A 71 8.34 9.17 2.99
N ARG A 72 8.03 7.94 3.43
CA ARG A 72 8.26 6.72 2.65
C ARG A 72 7.35 6.66 1.43
N ILE A 73 6.09 7.06 1.61
CA ILE A 73 5.10 7.16 0.54
C ILE A 73 5.50 8.25 -0.44
N GLU A 74 5.90 9.43 0.06
CA GLU A 74 6.47 10.51 -0.78
C GLU A 74 7.63 10.01 -1.66
N THR A 75 8.55 9.24 -1.08
CA THR A 75 9.70 8.69 -1.81
C THR A 75 9.24 7.77 -2.95
N MET A 76 8.28 6.86 -2.69
CA MET A 76 7.76 5.95 -3.70
C MET A 76 6.94 6.66 -4.78
N MET A 77 6.19 7.71 -4.42
CA MET A 77 5.48 8.58 -5.36
C MET A 77 6.46 9.27 -6.31
N LYS A 78 7.53 9.87 -5.78
CA LYS A 78 8.59 10.50 -6.60
C LYS A 78 9.31 9.52 -7.52
N GLN A 79 9.40 8.25 -7.13
CA GLN A 79 9.95 7.17 -7.95
C GLN A 79 8.96 6.62 -8.99
N CYS A 80 7.74 7.17 -9.07
CA CYS A 80 6.66 6.68 -9.95
C CYS A 80 6.29 5.21 -9.71
N ARG A 81 6.46 4.71 -8.48
CA ARG A 81 6.18 3.30 -8.10
C ARG A 81 4.77 3.16 -7.50
N TYR A 82 3.75 3.55 -8.26
CA TYR A 82 2.37 3.65 -7.75
C TYR A 82 1.79 2.31 -7.28
N GLY A 83 2.16 1.20 -7.93
CA GLY A 83 1.75 -0.14 -7.50
C GLY A 83 2.26 -0.50 -6.10
N HIS A 84 3.47 -0.04 -5.75
CA HIS A 84 4.05 -0.25 -4.41
C HIS A 84 3.35 0.63 -3.38
N VAL A 85 3.06 1.89 -3.74
CA VAL A 85 2.31 2.82 -2.88
C VAL A 85 0.96 2.23 -2.50
N ARG A 86 0.20 1.73 -3.48
CA ARG A 86 -1.10 1.08 -3.24
C ARG A 86 -0.97 -0.06 -2.23
N TYR A 87 -0.04 -0.99 -2.46
CA TYR A 87 0.14 -2.14 -1.59
C TYR A 87 0.53 -1.77 -0.15
N PHE A 88 1.48 -0.84 0.02
CA PHE A 88 1.96 -0.45 1.35
C PHE A 88 1.01 0.44 2.15
N ILE A 89 0.13 1.19 1.46
CA ILE A 89 -0.98 1.89 2.14
C ILE A 89 -1.93 0.88 2.77
N ASP A 90 -2.25 -0.21 2.06
CA ASP A 90 -3.13 -1.27 2.55
C ASP A 90 -2.45 -2.12 3.64
N HIS A 91 -1.12 -2.29 3.57
CA HIS A 91 -0.33 -3.14 4.47
C HIS A 91 0.78 -2.36 5.21
N PRO A 92 0.43 -1.51 6.19
CA PRO A 92 1.41 -0.66 6.89
C PRO A 92 2.45 -1.47 7.68
N ARG A 93 2.09 -2.65 8.20
CA ARG A 93 3.04 -3.56 8.88
C ARG A 93 4.15 -4.03 7.95
N HIS A 94 3.81 -4.37 6.71
CA HIS A 94 4.81 -4.80 5.72
C HIS A 94 5.74 -3.63 5.36
N LEU A 95 5.22 -2.40 5.28
CA LEU A 95 6.04 -1.22 5.04
C LEU A 95 7.11 -1.04 6.13
N GLU A 96 6.76 -1.19 7.40
CA GLU A 96 7.71 -1.04 8.50
C GLU A 96 8.85 -2.07 8.46
N THR A 97 8.50 -3.34 8.26
CA THR A 97 9.49 -4.43 8.20
C THR A 97 10.35 -4.36 6.94
N CYS A 98 9.74 -4.12 5.78
CA CYS A 98 10.40 -4.25 4.49
C CYS A 98 11.11 -2.97 4.02
N TRP A 99 10.89 -1.80 4.65
CA TRP A 99 11.43 -0.53 4.15
C TRP A 99 12.95 -0.50 3.97
N ASN A 100 13.70 -1.11 4.91
CA ASN A 100 15.15 -1.18 4.80
C ASN A 100 15.59 -2.07 3.63
N ALA A 101 14.93 -3.23 3.47
CA ALA A 101 15.16 -4.11 2.33
C ALA A 101 14.80 -3.42 1.01
N TYR A 102 13.72 -2.64 0.99
CA TYR A 102 13.26 -1.91 -0.20
C TYR A 102 14.29 -0.88 -0.68
N LYS A 103 14.90 -0.13 0.26
CA LYS A 103 16.01 0.79 -0.05
C LYS A 103 17.20 0.07 -0.68
N ILE A 104 17.53 -1.12 -0.17
CA ILE A 104 18.64 -1.93 -0.68
C ILE A 104 18.31 -2.48 -2.07
N ALA A 105 17.10 -2.98 -2.29
CA ALA A 105 16.64 -3.43 -3.60
C ALA A 105 16.74 -2.31 -4.64
N ASN A 106 16.25 -1.10 -4.29
CA ASN A 106 16.36 0.07 -5.15
C ASN A 106 17.81 0.46 -5.46
N ARG A 107 18.71 0.38 -4.47
CA ARG A 107 20.14 0.67 -4.67
C ARG A 107 20.82 -0.33 -5.62
N ASN A 108 20.37 -1.58 -5.63
CA ASN A 108 20.87 -2.63 -6.52
C ASN A 108 20.10 -2.69 -7.85
N HIS A 109 19.23 -1.71 -8.13
CA HIS A 109 18.40 -1.66 -9.34
C HIS A 109 17.53 -2.91 -9.55
N TYR A 110 17.16 -3.60 -8.46
CA TYR A 110 16.33 -4.80 -8.53
C TYR A 110 14.88 -4.41 -8.89
N LEU A 111 14.36 -5.04 -9.95
CA LEU A 111 12.99 -4.82 -10.39
C LEU A 111 12.04 -5.78 -9.68
N ILE A 112 11.31 -5.26 -8.69
CA ILE A 112 10.27 -6.02 -8.01
C ILE A 112 9.06 -6.14 -8.96
N THR A 113 8.79 -7.35 -9.45
CA THR A 113 7.65 -7.67 -10.32
C THR A 113 6.33 -7.71 -9.56
N ASP A 114 6.31 -8.38 -8.41
CA ASP A 114 5.16 -8.47 -7.52
C ASP A 114 5.56 -8.01 -6.12
N ILE A 115 5.07 -6.83 -5.72
CA ILE A 115 5.38 -6.23 -4.43
C ILE A 115 4.78 -7.02 -3.26
N GLY A 116 3.64 -7.68 -3.48
CA GLY A 116 2.97 -8.47 -2.46
C GLY A 116 3.79 -9.70 -2.12
N LYS A 117 4.11 -10.50 -3.14
CA LYS A 117 4.98 -11.68 -2.97
C LYS A 117 6.35 -11.32 -2.44
N TRP A 118 6.93 -10.21 -2.89
CA TRP A 118 8.22 -9.76 -2.38
C TRP A 118 8.16 -9.36 -0.91
N ALA A 119 7.12 -8.62 -0.48
CA ALA A 119 6.96 -8.27 0.92
C ALA A 119 6.76 -9.51 1.81
N ASP A 120 5.95 -10.47 1.37
CA ASP A 120 5.75 -11.74 2.07
C ASP A 120 7.06 -12.54 2.16
N TYR A 121 7.83 -12.60 1.08
CA TYR A 121 9.17 -13.19 1.06
C TYR A 121 10.12 -12.55 2.07
N ILE A 122 10.16 -11.21 2.16
CA ILE A 122 10.99 -10.53 3.15
C ILE A 122 10.53 -10.86 4.58
N CYS A 123 9.22 -10.87 4.85
CA CYS A 123 8.67 -11.28 6.15
C CYS A 123 9.07 -12.72 6.51
N MET A 124 9.03 -13.65 5.54
CA MET A 124 9.48 -15.03 5.74
C MET A 124 10.98 -15.13 6.02
N LEU A 125 11.81 -14.31 5.38
CA LEU A 125 13.24 -14.23 5.71
C LEU A 125 13.47 -13.79 7.16
N VAL A 126 12.65 -12.85 7.67
CA VAL A 126 12.69 -12.44 9.08
C VAL A 126 12.31 -13.60 10.00
N GLU A 127 11.24 -14.34 9.69
CA GLU A 127 10.81 -15.52 10.46
C GLU A 127 11.89 -16.61 10.52
N MET A 128 12.65 -16.78 9.43
CA MET A 128 13.78 -17.70 9.35
C MET A 128 15.07 -17.16 10.00
N GLY A 129 15.09 -15.93 10.52
CA GLY A 129 16.28 -15.30 11.06
C GLY A 129 17.38 -15.03 10.03
N LYS A 130 17.01 -14.87 8.75
CA LYS A 130 17.95 -14.54 7.66
C LYS A 130 18.24 -13.04 7.63
N ASP A 131 19.39 -12.69 7.06
CA ASP A 131 19.82 -11.29 6.98
C ASP A 131 19.06 -10.50 5.90
N ILE A 132 18.10 -9.70 6.35
CA ILE A 132 17.30 -8.78 5.50
C ILE A 132 18.05 -7.50 5.10
N ARG A 133 19.35 -7.40 5.38
CA ARG A 133 20.21 -6.29 4.91
C ARG A 133 21.19 -6.73 3.83
N SER A 134 21.29 -8.02 3.54
CA SER A 134 22.16 -8.53 2.49
C SER A 134 21.44 -8.49 1.13
N PRO A 135 22.01 -7.83 0.11
CA PRO A 135 21.46 -7.82 -1.25
C PRO A 135 21.22 -9.21 -1.83
N HIS A 136 22.07 -10.18 -1.44
CA HIS A 136 21.98 -11.57 -1.90
C HIS A 136 20.65 -12.23 -1.56
N TYR A 137 20.08 -11.92 -0.38
CA TYR A 137 18.78 -12.46 0.01
C TYR A 137 17.63 -11.60 -0.47
N ILE A 138 17.80 -10.28 -0.55
CA ILE A 138 16.70 -9.35 -0.89
C ILE A 138 16.36 -9.37 -2.39
N CYS A 139 17.34 -9.66 -3.24
CA CYS A 139 17.26 -9.57 -4.70
C CYS A 139 17.47 -10.96 -5.35
N PRO A 140 16.53 -11.91 -5.19
CA PRO A 140 16.65 -13.21 -5.84
C PRO A 140 16.46 -13.09 -7.36
N ASP A 141 17.20 -13.86 -8.16
CA ASP A 141 17.03 -13.87 -9.63
C ASP A 141 15.63 -14.38 -10.03
N ASN A 142 15.08 -15.31 -9.25
CA ASN A 142 13.71 -15.81 -9.40
C ASN A 142 12.98 -15.74 -8.07
N LEU A 143 12.17 -14.69 -7.90
CA LEU A 143 11.39 -14.44 -6.69
C LEU A 143 10.43 -15.59 -6.38
N GLU A 144 9.78 -16.18 -7.38
CA GLU A 144 8.79 -17.26 -7.18
C GLU A 144 9.46 -18.51 -6.61
N ALA A 145 10.56 -18.93 -7.23
CA ALA A 145 11.27 -20.14 -6.83
C ALA A 145 11.84 -20.02 -5.40
N GLU A 146 12.42 -18.87 -5.06
CA GLU A 146 12.96 -18.64 -3.71
C GLU A 146 11.84 -18.46 -2.67
N HIS A 147 10.72 -17.85 -3.05
CA HIS A 147 9.53 -17.78 -2.21
C HIS A 147 9.00 -19.18 -1.86
N ASP A 148 8.84 -20.06 -2.84
CA ASP A 148 8.35 -21.43 -2.64
C ASP A 148 9.31 -22.25 -1.79
N ARG A 149 10.60 -22.17 -2.06
CA ARG A 149 11.66 -22.85 -1.30
C ARG A 149 11.68 -22.44 0.18
N ILE A 150 11.51 -21.15 0.47
CA ILE A 150 11.47 -20.65 1.84
C ILE A 150 10.16 -21.05 2.52
N SER A 151 9.04 -20.99 1.80
CA SER A 151 7.73 -21.43 2.28
C SER A 151 7.74 -22.89 2.71
N GLU A 152 8.36 -23.77 1.91
CA GLU A 152 8.52 -25.20 2.24
C GLU A 152 9.37 -25.41 3.50
N LYS A 153 10.46 -24.64 3.66
CA LYS A 153 11.30 -24.72 4.87
C LYS A 153 10.56 -24.30 6.13
N ILE A 154 9.73 -23.26 6.05
CA ILE A 154 8.92 -22.80 7.17
C ILE A 154 7.87 -23.86 7.52
N ARG A 155 7.21 -24.46 6.52
CA ARG A 155 6.25 -25.55 6.73
C ARG A 155 6.91 -26.77 7.40
N ALA A 156 8.06 -27.21 6.89
CA ALA A 156 8.81 -28.33 7.46
C ALA A 156 9.29 -28.06 8.90
N LYS A 157 9.65 -26.82 9.23
CA LYS A 157 10.01 -26.42 10.59
C LYS A 157 8.81 -26.50 11.54
N LYS A 158 7.68 -25.93 11.14
CA LYS A 158 6.42 -25.96 11.92
C LYS A 158 5.91 -27.37 12.13
N GLU A 159 6.07 -28.25 11.13
CA GLU A 159 5.68 -29.65 11.25
C GLU A 159 6.54 -30.42 12.25
N LYS A 160 7.85 -30.18 12.27
CA LYS A 160 8.76 -30.77 13.27
C LYS A 160 8.43 -30.30 14.69
N GLU A 161 8.22 -29.00 14.88
CA GLU A 161 7.82 -28.43 16.18
C GLU A 161 6.53 -29.07 16.69
N ARG A 162 5.54 -29.29 15.81
CA ARG A 162 4.28 -29.96 16.18
C ARG A 162 4.47 -31.43 16.58
N THR A 163 5.35 -32.17 15.90
CA THR A 163 5.67 -33.57 16.29
C THR A 163 6.55 -33.69 17.53
N GLU A 164 7.25 -32.61 17.93
CA GLU A 164 8.05 -32.56 19.15
C GLU A 164 7.23 -32.13 20.38
N GLU A 165 6.08 -31.46 20.17
CA GLU A 165 5.11 -31.10 21.21
C GLU A 165 4.06 -32.20 21.51
N GLU A 166 3.91 -33.19 20.63
CA GLU A 166 3.11 -34.42 20.83
C GLU A 166 3.88 -35.52 21.56
#